data_AF-A0A4E0QYE8-F1
#
_entry.id   AF-A0A4E0QYE8-F1
#
_cell.length_a   1.000
_cell.length_b   1.000
_cell.length_c   1.000
_cell.angle_alpha   90.00
_cell.angle_beta   90.00
_cell.angle_gamma   90.00
#
_symmetry.space_group_name_H-M   'P 1'
#
loop_
_entity.id
_entity.type
_entity.pdbx_description
1 polymer ?
#
loop_
_entity_poly.entity_id
_entity_poly.type
_entity_poly.pdbx_seq_one_letter_code
_entity_poly.pdbx_strand_id
1 'polypeptide(L)'
;KESTPKRIERGEIQAYVAQYNLESSEPFYNYLAVREAKILCPFPNTSVGQIAVVDMPGLGDTGIGDEDRLIHALGQEIDLILFVRKPQAHGDSWMDHDVTLYDTASRALQELPIQQWSFMVLNQLDDGSNLINCADLAATIDKQGVRVERCLTANCADSDEVNAKVLEPVLDYMATQITALDQQFATSYQRRLNDLREHVTLKLDEIRKATDNVSDNEDDLFEDKFDEIWGKLTNNIEELGNKLHEYRDQEDEYLIAAINKAFEEATQDPGIPTIEEIEKMRNREGDYPAAYSYYLHKVRTHLTAKFSGIEDGLKESVRDVKMQVTKTLIESGLGQLSQLQDSSYLQNLYTLLDKDGDKFPSLRQGFKDFVSFELLYRGMIQHRIRKHLDDLHPDYTESRLDEHSADEISDYLQGNYKKVVHRCENVLMELVTDPSEAKFAILEEFIDRVLRAENSRKEWRRFLKRNQEELWPQDFEWQRLLKRVEAANQAVKLQILH
;
A
#
# COMPACT_ATOMS: atom_id res chain seq x y z
N LYS A 1 -14.37 -18.15 26.26
CA LYS A 1 -14.41 -18.53 27.68
C LYS A 1 -13.14 -18.01 28.31
N GLU A 2 -13.25 -17.07 29.25
CA GLU A 2 -12.11 -16.48 29.95
C GLU A 2 -11.28 -17.60 30.59
N SER A 3 -10.08 -17.87 30.05
CA SER A 3 -9.19 -18.90 30.56
C SER A 3 -8.19 -18.27 31.52
N THR A 4 -8.67 -17.63 32.59
CA THR A 4 -7.77 -17.23 33.68
C THR A 4 -7.23 -18.50 34.36
N PRO A 5 -5.90 -18.66 34.50
CA PRO A 5 -5.33 -19.84 35.13
C PRO A 5 -5.90 -20.07 36.54
N LYS A 6 -6.32 -21.30 36.84
CA LYS A 6 -6.74 -21.67 38.20
C LYS A 6 -5.52 -21.72 39.10
N ARG A 7 -5.48 -20.91 40.16
CA ARG A 7 -4.48 -21.04 41.23
C ARG A 7 -4.94 -22.11 42.21
N ILE A 8 -4.02 -23.01 42.57
CA ILE A 8 -4.25 -24.14 43.49
C ILE A 8 -3.20 -24.13 44.60
N GLU A 9 -3.51 -24.71 45.75
CA GLU A 9 -2.56 -24.85 46.84
C GLU A 9 -1.60 -26.03 46.63
N ARG A 10 -0.45 -26.04 47.31
CA ARG A 10 0.58 -27.09 47.17
C ARG A 10 0.03 -28.50 47.38
N GLY A 11 -0.86 -28.67 48.37
CA GLY A 11 -1.46 -29.97 48.69
C GLY A 11 -2.41 -30.48 47.59
N GLU A 12 -2.88 -29.61 46.71
CA GLU A 12 -3.81 -29.98 45.63
C GLU A 12 -3.08 -30.36 44.34
N ILE A 13 -1.79 -30.03 44.20
CA ILE A 13 -1.02 -30.20 42.95
C ILE A 13 -1.16 -31.62 42.41
N GLN A 14 -0.94 -32.63 43.26
CA GLN A 14 -0.97 -34.05 42.86
C GLN A 14 -2.29 -34.44 42.18
N ALA A 15 -3.43 -33.91 42.67
CA ALA A 15 -4.74 -34.22 42.12
C ALA A 15 -4.95 -33.68 40.69
N TYR A 16 -4.12 -32.74 40.24
CA TYR A 16 -4.19 -32.11 38.91
C TYR A 16 -3.07 -32.57 37.96
N VAL A 17 -2.01 -33.21 38.45
CA VAL A 17 -0.85 -33.61 37.61
C VAL A 17 -0.58 -35.11 37.60
N ALA A 18 -1.07 -35.87 38.57
CA ALA A 18 -0.89 -37.32 38.65
C ALA A 18 -2.16 -38.09 38.25
N GLN A 19 -1.99 -39.36 37.84
CA GLN A 19 -3.11 -40.25 37.50
C GLN A 19 -3.68 -41.00 38.72
N TYR A 20 -2.89 -41.19 39.78
CA TYR A 20 -3.28 -41.93 40.98
C TYR A 20 -2.76 -41.24 42.23
N ASN A 21 -3.50 -41.41 43.33
CA ASN A 21 -3.00 -41.10 44.66
C ASN A 21 -2.02 -42.19 45.12
N LEU A 22 -0.79 -41.80 45.42
CA LEU A 22 0.28 -42.71 45.87
C LEU A 22 -0.03 -43.38 47.23
N GLU A 23 -0.89 -42.79 48.05
CA GLU A 23 -1.25 -43.31 49.38
C GLU A 23 -2.49 -44.20 49.38
N SER A 24 -3.48 -43.91 48.52
CA SER A 24 -4.78 -44.61 48.50
C SER A 24 -5.03 -45.45 47.25
N SER A 25 -4.18 -45.36 46.22
CA SER A 25 -4.36 -45.97 44.89
C SER A 25 -5.67 -45.55 44.19
N GLU A 26 -6.36 -44.51 44.68
CA GLU A 26 -7.54 -43.96 44.02
C GLU A 26 -7.16 -43.17 42.77
N PRO A 27 -7.90 -43.28 41.67
CA PRO A 27 -7.59 -42.56 40.43
C PRO A 27 -7.96 -41.08 40.54
N PHE A 28 -7.07 -40.22 40.04
CA PHE A 28 -7.36 -38.81 39.76
C PHE A 28 -7.83 -38.65 38.32
N TYR A 29 -8.79 -37.75 38.09
CA TYR A 29 -9.30 -37.44 36.75
C TYR A 29 -9.08 -35.99 36.33
N ASN A 30 -8.67 -35.10 37.25
CA ASN A 30 -8.58 -33.68 36.95
C ASN A 30 -7.47 -33.36 35.94
N TYR A 31 -6.40 -34.17 35.88
CA TYR A 31 -5.30 -34.01 34.95
C TYR A 31 -5.74 -33.99 33.48
N LEU A 32 -6.84 -34.70 33.14
CA LEU A 32 -7.42 -34.71 31.79
C LEU A 32 -7.95 -33.33 31.35
N ALA A 33 -8.26 -32.45 32.30
CA ALA A 33 -8.72 -31.09 32.04
C ALA A 33 -7.60 -30.04 32.13
N VAL A 34 -6.36 -30.46 32.44
CA VAL A 34 -5.21 -29.57 32.59
C VAL A 34 -4.47 -29.46 31.26
N ARG A 35 -4.40 -28.24 30.72
CA ARG A 35 -3.57 -27.95 29.55
C ARG A 35 -2.09 -27.79 29.91
N GLU A 36 -1.82 -27.14 31.04
CA GLU A 36 -0.47 -26.78 31.51
C GLU A 36 -0.54 -26.52 33.02
N ALA A 37 0.46 -27.01 33.77
CA ALA A 37 0.62 -26.73 35.20
C ALA A 37 1.92 -25.95 35.43
N LYS A 38 1.82 -24.73 35.98
CA LYS A 38 2.99 -23.90 36.33
C LYS A 38 3.17 -23.87 37.84
N ILE A 39 4.26 -24.46 38.32
CA ILE A 39 4.63 -24.49 39.73
C ILE A 39 5.73 -23.45 39.94
N LEU A 40 5.47 -22.45 40.79
CA LEU A 40 6.42 -21.40 41.13
C LEU A 40 6.86 -21.59 42.58
N CYS A 41 8.15 -21.84 42.80
CA CYS A 41 8.73 -21.95 44.13
C CYS A 41 10.09 -21.22 44.19
N PRO A 42 10.54 -20.81 45.39
CA PRO A 42 11.90 -20.33 45.57
C PRO A 42 12.91 -21.42 45.18
N PHE A 43 13.89 -21.04 44.37
CA PHE A 43 14.96 -21.95 44.00
C PHE A 43 15.99 -22.05 45.15
N PRO A 44 16.57 -23.23 45.43
CA PRO A 44 17.52 -23.41 46.54
C PRO A 44 18.76 -22.50 46.46
N ASN A 45 19.20 -22.16 45.24
CA ASN A 45 20.34 -21.29 45.01
C ASN A 45 19.89 -19.86 44.70
N THR A 46 20.22 -18.92 45.60
CA THR A 46 19.81 -17.50 45.49
C THR A 46 20.64 -16.68 44.50
N SER A 47 21.75 -17.22 44.01
CA SER A 47 22.68 -16.53 43.09
C SER A 47 22.35 -16.77 41.61
N VAL A 48 21.21 -17.38 41.31
CA VAL A 48 20.82 -17.77 39.95
C VAL A 48 19.61 -16.95 39.48
N GLY A 49 19.54 -16.70 38.18
CA GLY A 49 18.39 -16.04 37.53
C GLY A 49 17.11 -16.88 37.60
N GLN A 50 16.10 -16.49 36.83
CA GLN A 50 14.87 -17.27 36.72
C GLN A 50 15.16 -18.56 35.94
N ILE A 51 15.02 -19.72 36.59
CA ILE A 51 15.09 -21.05 35.97
C ILE A 51 13.69 -21.64 35.91
N ALA A 52 13.37 -22.29 34.79
CA ALA A 52 12.21 -23.16 34.69
C ALA A 52 12.68 -24.60 34.48
N VAL A 53 12.09 -25.54 35.22
CA VAL A 53 12.24 -26.97 34.96
C VAL A 53 10.94 -27.44 34.33
N VAL A 54 11.04 -27.96 33.11
CA VAL A 54 9.90 -28.49 32.35
C VAL A 54 9.93 -30.00 32.47
N ASP A 55 8.94 -30.56 33.17
CA ASP A 55 8.75 -32.01 33.24
C ASP A 55 8.08 -32.49 31.95
N MET A 56 8.71 -33.47 31.29
CA MET A 56 8.31 -33.97 29.98
C MET A 56 7.83 -35.42 30.10
N PRO A 57 6.76 -35.82 29.41
CA PRO A 57 6.25 -37.18 29.47
C PRO A 57 7.32 -38.19 28.98
N GLY A 58 7.49 -39.29 29.71
CA GLY A 58 8.37 -40.39 29.30
C GLY A 58 7.78 -41.19 28.13
N LEU A 59 8.64 -41.80 27.31
CA LEU A 59 8.21 -42.61 26.15
C LEU A 59 7.29 -43.80 26.51
N GLY A 60 7.28 -44.25 27.76
CA GLY A 60 6.46 -45.36 28.24
C GLY A 60 5.00 -45.02 28.55
N ASP A 61 4.66 -43.73 28.64
CA ASP A 61 3.30 -43.24 28.98
C ASP A 61 2.49 -42.83 27.72
N THR A 62 2.96 -43.19 26.53
CA THR A 62 2.57 -42.60 25.24
C THR A 62 1.11 -42.81 24.85
N GLY A 63 0.35 -41.71 24.90
CA GLY A 63 -0.83 -41.53 24.06
C GLY A 63 -0.44 -41.09 22.64
N ILE A 64 -1.39 -41.13 21.72
CA ILE A 64 -1.20 -40.62 20.35
C ILE A 64 -0.97 -39.10 20.41
N GLY A 65 0.22 -38.63 20.00
CA GLY A 65 0.56 -37.20 19.89
C GLY A 65 1.65 -36.69 20.86
N ASP A 66 2.19 -37.54 21.73
CA ASP A 66 3.20 -37.13 22.72
C ASP A 66 4.62 -36.95 22.12
N GLU A 67 4.96 -37.66 21.03
CA GLU A 67 6.25 -37.51 20.34
C GLU A 67 6.37 -36.13 19.66
N ASP A 68 5.30 -35.64 19.01
CA ASP A 68 5.28 -34.31 18.38
C ASP A 68 5.40 -33.17 19.41
N ARG A 69 4.78 -33.35 20.59
CA ARG A 69 4.90 -32.41 21.72
C ARG A 69 6.30 -32.39 22.28
N LEU A 70 6.91 -33.56 22.45
CA LEU A 70 8.31 -33.70 22.88
C LEU A 70 9.25 -32.99 21.89
N ILE A 71 9.07 -33.20 20.59
CA ILE A 71 9.86 -32.55 19.54
C ILE A 71 9.70 -31.02 19.57
N HIS A 72 8.47 -30.52 19.69
CA HIS A 72 8.21 -29.08 19.73
C HIS A 72 8.86 -28.41 20.95
N ALA A 73 8.66 -28.96 22.15
CA ALA A 73 9.21 -28.39 23.38
C ALA A 73 10.75 -28.40 23.37
N LEU A 74 11.36 -29.51 22.96
CA LEU A 74 12.82 -29.62 22.87
C LEU A 74 13.41 -28.68 21.83
N GLY A 75 12.74 -28.46 20.69
CA GLY A 75 13.25 -27.63 19.61
C GLY A 75 13.10 -26.12 19.79
N GLN A 76 12.27 -25.65 20.74
CA GLN A 76 11.93 -24.22 20.86
C GLN A 76 11.97 -23.64 22.28
N GLU A 77 11.84 -24.47 23.33
CA GLU A 77 11.57 -23.97 24.69
C GLU A 77 12.63 -24.39 25.72
N ILE A 78 13.61 -25.21 25.33
CA ILE A 78 14.54 -25.87 26.26
C ILE A 78 16.00 -25.52 25.93
N ASP A 79 16.71 -24.96 26.92
CA ASP A 79 18.14 -24.62 26.82
C ASP A 79 19.08 -25.74 27.32
N LEU A 80 18.54 -26.78 27.96
CA LEU A 80 19.32 -27.93 28.44
C LEU A 80 18.40 -29.12 28.78
N ILE A 81 18.85 -30.33 28.49
CA ILE A 81 18.11 -31.57 28.76
C ILE A 81 18.75 -32.35 29.91
N LEU A 82 17.94 -32.82 30.85
CA LEU A 82 18.34 -33.78 31.87
C LEU A 82 17.63 -35.10 31.61
N PHE A 83 18.36 -36.12 31.17
CA PHE A 83 17.84 -37.50 31.12
C PHE A 83 17.96 -38.11 32.51
N VAL A 84 16.85 -38.57 33.08
CA VAL A 84 16.84 -39.17 34.41
C VAL A 84 16.48 -40.65 34.31
N ARG A 85 17.36 -41.52 34.83
CA ARG A 85 17.14 -42.96 34.88
C ARG A 85 17.35 -43.47 36.30
N LYS A 86 16.47 -44.37 36.76
CA LYS A 86 16.62 -45.09 38.04
C LYS A 86 17.01 -46.55 37.80
N PRO A 87 18.27 -46.95 38.06
CA PRO A 87 18.69 -48.33 37.89
C PRO A 87 18.05 -49.29 38.91
N GLN A 88 17.75 -50.51 38.49
CA GLN A 88 17.25 -51.56 39.40
C GLN A 88 18.35 -52.07 40.35
N ALA A 89 17.99 -52.60 41.52
CA ALA A 89 18.95 -53.08 42.52
C ALA A 89 19.52 -54.49 42.21
N HIS A 90 18.82 -55.32 41.43
CA HIS A 90 19.18 -56.73 41.21
C HIS A 90 19.70 -57.04 39.80
N GLY A 91 20.31 -56.03 39.17
CA GLY A 91 20.85 -56.08 37.82
C GLY A 91 20.00 -55.23 36.88
N ASP A 92 20.68 -54.41 36.06
CA ASP A 92 20.03 -53.53 35.09
C ASP A 92 20.95 -53.32 33.88
N SER A 93 20.36 -52.97 32.74
CA SER A 93 21.08 -52.66 31.50
C SER A 93 20.34 -51.58 30.72
N TRP A 94 21.06 -50.87 29.86
CA TRP A 94 20.44 -50.00 28.87
C TRP A 94 19.40 -50.77 28.05
N MET A 95 18.19 -50.22 27.92
CA MET A 95 17.08 -50.82 27.20
C MET A 95 16.79 -50.01 25.94
N ASP A 96 16.06 -50.62 25.00
CA ASP A 96 15.72 -49.98 23.72
C ASP A 96 14.98 -48.65 23.90
N HIS A 97 14.16 -48.52 24.96
CA HIS A 97 13.43 -47.29 25.22
C HIS A 97 14.33 -46.12 25.66
N ASP A 98 15.48 -46.38 26.30
CA ASP A 98 16.42 -45.33 26.68
C ASP A 98 17.11 -44.75 25.45
N VAL A 99 17.55 -45.63 24.55
CA VAL A 99 18.18 -45.25 23.28
C VAL A 99 17.16 -44.53 22.40
N THR A 100 15.93 -45.03 22.33
CA THR A 100 14.85 -44.40 21.56
C THR A 100 14.50 -43.01 22.08
N LEU A 101 14.50 -42.79 23.41
CA LEU A 101 14.25 -41.47 24.01
C LEU A 101 15.35 -40.49 23.61
N TYR A 102 16.59 -40.92 23.74
CA TYR A 102 17.75 -40.13 23.34
C TYR A 102 17.73 -39.80 21.84
N ASP A 103 17.47 -40.78 20.98
CA ASP A 103 17.41 -40.59 19.53
C ASP A 103 16.27 -39.65 19.12
N THR A 104 15.12 -39.74 19.79
CA THR A 104 13.99 -38.81 19.58
C THR A 104 14.37 -37.38 19.96
N ALA A 105 15.00 -37.18 21.12
CA ALA A 105 15.49 -35.87 21.52
C ALA A 105 16.57 -35.34 20.56
N SER A 106 17.48 -36.21 20.10
CA SER A 106 18.50 -35.84 19.12
C SER A 106 17.92 -35.45 17.76
N ARG A 107 16.81 -36.07 17.34
CA ARG A 107 16.09 -35.71 16.11
C ARG A 107 15.35 -34.37 16.23
N ALA A 108 14.91 -34.00 17.43
CA ALA A 108 14.28 -32.71 17.69
C ALA A 108 15.30 -31.55 17.58
N LEU A 109 16.52 -31.80 18.05
CA LEU A 109 17.63 -30.84 18.05
C LEU A 109 18.54 -30.98 16.81
N GLN A 110 17.99 -30.90 15.60
CA GLN A 110 18.77 -31.14 14.37
C GLN A 110 19.96 -30.17 14.17
N GLU A 111 19.85 -28.97 14.72
CA GLU A 111 20.82 -27.89 14.54
C GLU A 111 21.90 -27.87 15.63
N LEU A 112 21.75 -28.70 16.66
CA LEU A 112 22.62 -28.71 17.84
C LEU A 112 23.13 -30.11 18.16
N PRO A 113 24.41 -30.26 18.53
CA PRO A 113 24.90 -31.52 19.06
C PRO A 113 24.29 -31.74 20.44
N ILE A 114 23.26 -32.61 20.54
CA ILE A 114 22.58 -32.93 21.80
C ILE A 114 23.54 -33.29 22.94
N GLN A 115 24.72 -33.82 22.61
CA GLN A 115 25.78 -34.17 23.55
C GLN A 115 26.25 -32.96 24.38
N GLN A 116 26.27 -31.76 23.80
CA GLN A 116 26.71 -30.54 24.51
C GLN A 116 25.58 -29.88 25.31
N TRP A 117 24.34 -30.34 25.10
CA TRP A 117 23.11 -29.74 25.64
C TRP A 117 22.37 -30.70 26.57
N SER A 118 22.98 -31.83 26.94
CA SER A 118 22.31 -32.85 27.74
C SER A 118 23.20 -33.48 28.79
N PHE A 119 22.58 -33.87 29.90
CA PHE A 119 23.21 -34.64 30.99
C PHE A 119 22.40 -35.92 31.23
N MET A 120 23.08 -36.97 31.70
CA MET A 120 22.43 -38.17 32.23
C MET A 120 22.49 -38.15 33.76
N VAL A 121 21.39 -38.42 34.43
CA VAL A 121 21.28 -38.51 35.88
C VAL A 121 20.85 -39.93 36.26
N LEU A 122 21.73 -40.66 36.94
CA LEU A 122 21.47 -41.99 37.48
C LEU A 122 21.01 -41.86 38.94
N ASN A 123 19.75 -42.17 39.18
CA ASN A 123 19.11 -42.06 40.49
C ASN A 123 19.52 -43.23 41.41
N GLN A 124 20.35 -42.92 42.41
CA GLN A 124 20.80 -43.85 43.44
C GLN A 124 19.71 -44.02 44.52
N LEU A 125 19.55 -45.24 45.04
CA LEU A 125 18.67 -45.52 46.18
C LEU A 125 19.35 -45.16 47.51
N ASP A 126 18.54 -44.76 48.50
CA ASP A 126 18.99 -44.44 49.87
C ASP A 126 19.87 -45.54 50.50
N ASP A 127 19.52 -46.80 50.23
CA ASP A 127 20.21 -47.98 50.78
C ASP A 127 21.49 -48.35 49.99
N GLY A 128 21.79 -47.62 48.92
CA GLY A 128 22.93 -47.87 48.03
C GLY A 128 22.86 -49.18 47.25
N SER A 129 21.73 -49.88 47.27
CA SER A 129 21.59 -51.22 46.69
C SER A 129 21.80 -51.26 45.17
N ASN A 130 21.60 -50.12 44.48
CA ASN A 130 21.79 -49.99 43.03
C ASN A 130 23.09 -49.25 42.63
N LEU A 131 24.01 -48.98 43.57
CA LEU A 131 25.21 -48.19 43.30
C LEU A 131 26.13 -48.81 42.23
N ILE A 132 26.31 -50.13 42.28
CA ILE A 132 27.11 -50.87 41.29
C ILE A 132 26.51 -50.72 39.89
N ASN A 133 25.18 -50.85 39.78
CA ASN A 133 24.48 -50.71 38.50
C ASN A 133 24.54 -49.26 37.98
N CYS A 134 24.52 -48.25 38.86
CA CYS A 134 24.77 -46.87 38.44
C CYS A 134 26.17 -46.72 37.82
N ALA A 135 27.20 -47.28 38.45
CA ALA A 135 28.57 -47.24 37.93
C ALA A 135 28.71 -47.99 36.59
N ASP A 136 28.10 -49.17 36.48
CA ASP A 136 28.14 -49.99 35.27
C ASP A 136 27.42 -49.31 34.09
N LEU A 137 26.25 -48.70 34.33
CA LEU A 137 25.52 -47.96 33.30
C LEU A 137 26.29 -46.72 32.86
N ALA A 138 26.87 -45.95 33.80
CA ALA A 138 27.71 -44.81 33.47
C ALA A 138 28.93 -45.21 32.61
N ALA A 139 29.57 -46.35 32.91
CA ALA A 139 30.73 -46.85 32.17
C ALA A 139 30.38 -47.41 30.77
N THR A 140 29.09 -47.70 30.51
CA THR A 140 28.64 -48.34 29.27
C THR A 140 27.78 -47.44 28.38
N ILE A 141 27.43 -46.22 28.83
CA ILE A 141 26.54 -45.29 28.12
C ILE A 141 26.98 -45.02 26.67
N ASP A 142 28.25 -44.70 26.45
CA ASP A 142 28.79 -44.40 25.12
C ASP A 142 28.74 -45.61 24.17
N LYS A 143 28.87 -46.84 24.71
CA LYS A 143 28.82 -48.08 23.92
C LYS A 143 27.42 -48.33 23.35
N GLN A 144 26.40 -47.73 23.94
CA GLN A 144 25.00 -47.83 23.51
C GLN A 144 24.60 -46.67 22.57
N GLY A 145 25.52 -45.78 22.21
CA GLY A 145 25.25 -44.65 21.33
C GLY A 145 24.64 -43.42 22.01
N VAL A 146 24.36 -43.51 23.32
CA VAL A 146 23.90 -42.36 24.12
C VAL A 146 25.12 -41.53 24.50
N ARG A 147 25.16 -40.28 24.04
CA ARG A 147 26.25 -39.35 24.31
C ARG A 147 25.69 -38.10 24.96
N VAL A 148 26.20 -37.78 26.14
CA VAL A 148 25.79 -36.63 26.96
C VAL A 148 27.05 -35.92 27.43
N GLU A 149 26.92 -34.67 27.87
CA GLU A 149 28.03 -33.86 28.37
C GLU A 149 28.65 -34.54 29.59
N ARG A 150 27.81 -34.92 30.57
CA ARG A 150 28.21 -35.71 31.73
C ARG A 150 27.12 -36.67 32.20
N CYS A 151 27.56 -37.77 32.80
CA CYS A 151 26.73 -38.69 33.55
C CYS A 151 26.95 -38.47 35.06
N LEU A 152 25.89 -38.11 35.78
CA LEU A 152 25.88 -37.74 37.19
C LEU A 152 25.13 -38.82 37.98
N THR A 153 25.62 -39.16 39.16
CA THR A 153 24.95 -40.10 40.07
C THR A 153 24.60 -39.39 41.36
N ALA A 154 23.32 -39.40 41.71
CA ALA A 154 22.80 -38.79 42.93
C ALA A 154 21.56 -39.52 43.41
N ASN A 155 21.30 -39.48 44.69
CA ASN A 155 19.99 -39.84 45.22
C ASN A 155 18.98 -38.72 44.97
N CYS A 156 18.05 -38.93 44.03
CA CYS A 156 17.07 -37.91 43.66
C CYS A 156 15.97 -37.69 44.72
N ALA A 157 15.95 -38.48 45.80
CA ALA A 157 15.07 -38.24 46.94
C ALA A 157 15.68 -37.30 47.98
N ASP A 158 17.01 -37.09 47.96
CA ASP A 158 17.72 -36.18 48.85
C ASP A 158 17.94 -34.82 48.16
N SER A 159 17.28 -33.78 48.67
CA SER A 159 17.35 -32.43 48.09
C SER A 159 18.73 -31.81 48.16
N ASP A 160 19.50 -32.08 49.23
CA ASP A 160 20.84 -31.52 49.40
C ASP A 160 21.80 -32.20 48.42
N GLU A 161 21.65 -33.51 48.23
CA GLU A 161 22.43 -34.28 47.27
C GLU A 161 22.13 -33.88 45.82
N VAL A 162 20.85 -33.73 45.44
CA VAL A 162 20.47 -33.23 44.11
C VAL A 162 21.04 -31.85 43.84
N ASN A 163 20.98 -30.95 44.82
CA ASN A 163 21.53 -29.61 44.65
C ASN A 163 23.05 -29.65 44.39
N ALA A 164 23.80 -30.37 45.23
CA ALA A 164 25.26 -30.40 45.16
C ALA A 164 25.81 -31.24 43.98
N LYS A 165 25.15 -32.36 43.63
CA LYS A 165 25.67 -33.31 42.63
C LYS A 165 25.04 -33.20 41.25
N VAL A 166 23.88 -32.57 41.13
CA VAL A 166 23.16 -32.44 39.85
C VAL A 166 23.03 -30.97 39.44
N LEU A 167 22.32 -30.17 40.23
CA LEU A 167 21.96 -28.80 39.83
C LEU A 167 23.18 -27.87 39.76
N GLU A 168 24.05 -27.86 40.77
CA GLU A 168 25.24 -27.00 40.77
C GLU A 168 26.19 -27.30 39.58
N PRO A 169 26.58 -28.56 39.29
CA PRO A 169 27.40 -28.87 38.10
C PRO A 169 26.76 -28.47 36.77
N VAL A 170 25.44 -28.60 36.67
CA VAL A 170 24.67 -28.25 35.47
C VAL A 170 24.63 -26.74 35.30
N LEU A 171 24.34 -25.99 36.36
CA LEU A 171 24.25 -24.53 36.33
C LEU A 171 25.60 -23.89 36.07
N ASP A 172 26.69 -24.41 36.65
CA ASP A 172 28.05 -23.97 36.36
C ASP A 172 28.42 -24.20 34.89
N TYR A 173 28.02 -25.33 34.33
CA TYR A 173 28.20 -25.60 32.91
C TYR A 173 27.43 -24.60 32.05
N MET A 174 26.14 -24.38 32.34
CA MET A 174 25.34 -23.40 31.61
C MET A 174 25.94 -21.99 31.71
N ALA A 175 26.32 -21.55 32.91
CA ALA A 175 26.91 -20.23 33.12
C ALA A 175 28.21 -20.01 32.33
N THR A 176 28.97 -21.08 32.05
CA THR A 176 30.24 -21.00 31.31
C THR A 176 30.09 -21.24 29.81
N GLN A 177 29.08 -22.00 29.37
CA GLN A 177 28.97 -22.46 27.97
C GLN A 177 27.79 -21.86 27.19
N ILE A 178 26.73 -21.36 27.84
CA ILE A 178 25.47 -21.01 27.15
C ILE A 178 25.66 -19.99 26.03
N THR A 179 26.48 -18.95 26.24
CA THR A 179 26.76 -17.95 25.20
C THR A 179 27.47 -18.55 23.98
N ALA A 180 28.39 -19.49 24.18
CA ALA A 180 29.09 -20.15 23.09
C ALA A 180 28.16 -21.10 22.33
N LEU A 181 27.28 -21.79 23.06
CA LEU A 181 26.28 -22.69 22.51
C LEU A 181 25.21 -21.91 21.70
N ASP A 182 24.75 -20.76 22.18
CA ASP A 182 23.84 -19.84 21.47
C ASP A 182 24.48 -19.31 20.18
N GLN A 183 25.76 -18.94 20.22
CA GLN A 183 26.48 -18.51 19.02
C GLN A 183 26.58 -19.63 17.98
N GLN A 184 26.84 -20.86 18.41
CA GLN A 184 26.84 -22.02 17.51
C GLN A 184 25.45 -22.25 16.91
N PHE A 185 24.39 -22.15 17.71
CA PHE A 185 23.00 -22.25 17.27
C PHE A 185 22.69 -21.21 16.18
N ALA A 186 22.91 -19.94 16.47
CA ALA A 186 22.66 -18.84 15.53
C ALA A 186 23.47 -19.00 14.24
N THR A 187 24.73 -19.44 14.34
CA THR A 187 25.59 -19.70 13.18
C THR A 187 25.05 -20.84 12.31
N SER A 188 24.53 -21.92 12.91
CA SER A 188 23.95 -23.04 12.15
C SER A 188 22.72 -22.60 11.37
N TYR A 189 21.79 -21.87 12.02
CA TYR A 189 20.61 -21.32 11.35
C TYR A 189 20.98 -20.34 10.24
N GLN A 190 21.96 -19.47 10.48
CA GLN A 190 22.43 -18.54 9.45
C GLN A 190 23.01 -19.28 8.24
N ARG A 191 23.72 -20.40 8.46
CA ARG A 191 24.20 -21.27 7.38
C ARG A 191 23.03 -21.87 6.60
N ARG A 192 22.03 -22.44 7.27
CA ARG A 192 20.86 -23.03 6.62
C ARG A 192 20.05 -22.00 5.82
N LEU A 193 19.92 -20.78 6.32
CA LEU A 193 19.33 -19.66 5.58
C LEU A 193 20.14 -19.31 4.32
N ASN A 194 21.47 -19.31 4.42
CA ASN A 194 22.34 -19.08 3.27
C ASN A 194 22.23 -20.21 2.23
N ASP A 195 22.18 -21.47 2.67
CA ASP A 195 22.02 -22.63 1.79
C ASP A 195 20.67 -22.59 1.05
N LEU A 196 19.58 -22.27 1.78
CA LEU A 196 18.26 -22.09 1.17
C LEU A 196 18.26 -20.96 0.15
N ARG A 197 18.90 -19.82 0.47
CA ARG A 197 19.05 -18.69 -0.45
C ARG A 197 19.79 -19.09 -1.71
N GLU A 198 20.90 -19.82 -1.57
CA GLU A 198 21.68 -20.31 -2.70
C GLU A 198 20.85 -21.26 -3.56
N HIS A 199 20.08 -22.15 -2.93
CA HIS A 199 19.16 -23.04 -3.63
C HIS A 199 18.09 -22.28 -4.43
N VAL A 200 17.47 -21.26 -3.82
CA VAL A 200 16.50 -20.38 -4.50
C VAL A 200 17.16 -19.63 -5.66
N THR A 201 18.39 -19.14 -5.46
CA THR A 201 19.15 -18.43 -6.50
C THR A 201 19.45 -19.34 -7.69
N LEU A 202 19.91 -20.57 -7.44
CA LEU A 202 20.12 -21.56 -8.49
C LEU A 202 18.84 -21.87 -9.26
N LYS A 203 17.71 -22.02 -8.55
CA LYS A 203 16.41 -22.23 -9.20
C LYS A 203 15.95 -21.04 -10.04
N LEU A 204 16.17 -19.82 -9.56
CA LEU A 204 15.89 -18.60 -10.34
C LEU A 204 16.76 -18.55 -11.61
N ASP A 205 18.03 -18.92 -11.53
CA ASP A 205 18.92 -18.96 -12.69
C ASP A 205 18.56 -20.09 -13.67
N GLU A 206 18.13 -21.26 -13.18
CA GLU A 206 17.56 -22.32 -14.03
C GLU A 206 16.32 -21.85 -14.77
N ILE A 207 15.41 -21.17 -14.06
CA ILE A 207 14.20 -20.58 -14.66
C ILE A 207 14.60 -19.59 -15.74
N ARG A 208 15.51 -18.65 -15.45
CA ARG A 208 16.00 -17.65 -16.42
C ARG A 208 16.52 -18.30 -17.69
N LYS A 209 17.43 -19.28 -17.55
CA LYS A 209 18.00 -20.02 -18.69
C LYS A 209 16.93 -20.78 -19.49
N ALA A 210 15.91 -21.31 -18.82
CA ALA A 210 14.79 -21.97 -19.50
C ALA A 210 13.88 -20.94 -20.22
N THR A 211 13.79 -19.71 -19.71
CA THR A 211 13.05 -18.59 -20.30
C THR A 211 13.87 -17.71 -21.25
N ASP A 212 15.17 -17.94 -21.48
CA ASP A 212 15.94 -17.15 -22.46
C ASP A 212 15.36 -17.29 -23.88
N ASN A 213 14.78 -18.44 -24.23
CA ASN A 213 14.00 -18.61 -25.48
C ASN A 213 12.59 -17.97 -25.43
N VAL A 214 12.11 -17.61 -24.23
CA VAL A 214 10.85 -16.89 -24.01
C VAL A 214 11.09 -15.37 -24.11
N SER A 215 12.28 -14.87 -23.76
CA SER A 215 12.65 -13.45 -23.89
C SER A 215 12.50 -12.93 -25.33
N ASP A 216 12.92 -13.71 -26.33
CA ASP A 216 12.76 -13.32 -27.75
C ASP A 216 11.26 -13.28 -28.12
N ASN A 217 10.47 -14.27 -27.69
CA ASN A 217 9.02 -14.29 -27.88
C ASN A 217 8.29 -13.16 -27.11
N GLU A 218 8.84 -12.69 -25.98
CA GLU A 218 8.27 -11.59 -25.18
C GLU A 218 8.54 -10.22 -25.80
N ASP A 219 9.72 -10.03 -26.38
CA ASP A 219 10.00 -8.82 -27.14
C ASP A 219 9.17 -8.79 -28.42
N ASP A 220 9.03 -9.92 -29.12
CA ASP A 220 8.11 -10.05 -30.26
C ASP A 220 6.65 -9.81 -29.84
N LEU A 221 6.18 -10.41 -28.74
CA LEU A 221 4.84 -10.18 -28.20
C LEU A 221 4.63 -8.71 -27.83
N PHE A 222 5.63 -8.07 -27.22
CA PHE A 222 5.56 -6.65 -26.92
C PHE A 222 5.49 -5.82 -28.21
N GLU A 223 6.28 -6.13 -29.24
CA GLU A 223 6.21 -5.41 -30.52
C GLU A 223 4.83 -5.58 -31.17
N ASP A 224 4.26 -6.79 -31.18
CA ASP A 224 2.92 -7.05 -31.71
C ASP A 224 1.85 -6.21 -30.98
N LYS A 225 1.89 -6.21 -29.65
CA LYS A 225 0.97 -5.43 -28.80
C LYS A 225 1.19 -3.92 -28.96
N PHE A 226 2.45 -3.50 -29.10
CA PHE A 226 2.82 -2.11 -29.34
C PHE A 226 2.27 -1.65 -30.69
N ASP A 227 2.45 -2.40 -31.76
CA ASP A 227 1.97 -2.05 -33.09
C ASP A 227 0.42 -2.05 -33.14
N GLU A 228 -0.25 -2.93 -32.39
CA GLU A 228 -1.70 -2.90 -32.21
C GLU A 228 -2.17 -1.58 -31.57
N ILE A 229 -1.61 -1.22 -30.40
CA ILE A 229 -1.95 0.05 -29.73
C ILE A 229 -1.57 1.24 -30.61
N TRP A 230 -0.39 1.23 -31.23
CA TRP A 230 0.10 2.32 -32.06
C TRP A 230 -0.82 2.57 -33.26
N GLY A 231 -1.26 1.50 -33.94
CA GLY A 231 -2.20 1.58 -35.04
C GLY A 231 -3.55 2.14 -34.60
N LYS A 232 -4.12 1.62 -33.51
CA LYS A 232 -5.39 2.13 -32.95
C LYS A 232 -5.28 3.57 -32.47
N LEU A 233 -4.18 3.93 -31.81
CA LEU A 233 -3.92 5.27 -31.28
C LEU A 233 -3.85 6.28 -32.42
N THR A 234 -3.03 5.97 -33.44
CA THR A 234 -2.85 6.86 -34.58
C THR A 234 -4.16 7.06 -35.33
N ASN A 235 -4.86 5.97 -35.67
CA ASN A 235 -6.11 6.04 -36.43
C ASN A 235 -7.20 6.78 -35.64
N ASN A 236 -7.45 6.41 -34.38
CA ASN A 236 -8.57 7.01 -33.63
C ASN A 236 -8.33 8.50 -33.32
N ILE A 237 -7.08 8.91 -33.07
CA ILE A 237 -6.76 10.32 -32.82
C ILE A 237 -6.84 11.13 -34.12
N GLU A 238 -6.33 10.63 -35.25
CA GLU A 238 -6.44 11.31 -36.55
C GLU A 238 -7.92 11.39 -37.00
N GLU A 239 -8.74 10.36 -36.76
CA GLU A 239 -10.19 10.42 -36.97
C GLU A 239 -10.87 11.50 -36.11
N LEU A 240 -10.48 11.63 -34.84
CA LEU A 240 -10.96 12.71 -33.99
C LEU A 240 -10.51 14.09 -34.50
N GLY A 241 -9.27 14.21 -34.97
CA GLY A 241 -8.73 15.42 -35.59
C GLY A 241 -9.55 15.83 -36.83
N ASN A 242 -9.79 14.89 -37.74
CA ASN A 242 -10.62 15.11 -38.93
C ASN A 242 -12.05 15.50 -38.56
N LYS A 243 -12.64 14.83 -37.56
CA LYS A 243 -13.97 15.19 -37.07
C LYS A 243 -14.00 16.63 -36.57
N LEU A 244 -13.07 17.04 -35.70
CA LEU A 244 -13.03 18.43 -35.21
C LEU A 244 -12.71 19.43 -36.32
N HIS A 245 -11.95 19.04 -37.34
CA HIS A 245 -11.71 19.87 -38.51
C HIS A 245 -13.00 20.19 -39.27
N GLU A 246 -13.88 19.21 -39.47
CA GLU A 246 -15.19 19.40 -40.14
C GLU A 246 -16.10 20.36 -39.35
N TYR A 247 -16.01 20.34 -38.02
CA TYR A 247 -16.80 21.20 -37.13
C TYR A 247 -16.10 22.51 -36.73
N ARG A 248 -14.89 22.79 -37.21
CA ARG A 248 -14.09 23.93 -36.71
C ARG A 248 -14.77 25.29 -36.93
N ASP A 249 -15.49 25.42 -38.05
CA ASP A 249 -16.17 26.66 -38.46
C ASP A 249 -17.63 26.68 -37.97
N GLN A 250 -18.04 25.70 -37.15
CA GLN A 250 -19.39 25.60 -36.58
C GLN A 250 -19.48 26.33 -35.24
N GLU A 251 -20.67 26.84 -34.94
CA GLU A 251 -20.94 27.54 -33.70
C GLU A 251 -20.82 26.60 -32.48
N ASP A 252 -20.23 27.09 -31.40
CA ASP A 252 -20.08 26.35 -30.15
C ASP A 252 -21.36 26.44 -29.32
N GLU A 253 -22.03 25.30 -29.16
CA GLU A 253 -23.32 25.21 -28.46
C GLU A 253 -23.22 25.63 -26.98
N TYR A 254 -22.09 25.36 -26.32
CA TYR A 254 -21.90 25.72 -24.91
C TYR A 254 -21.74 27.23 -24.73
N LEU A 255 -20.97 27.89 -25.61
CA LEU A 255 -20.84 29.34 -25.61
C LEU A 255 -22.18 30.00 -25.97
N ILE A 256 -22.90 29.52 -26.99
CA ILE A 256 -24.24 30.04 -27.34
C ILE A 256 -25.18 29.94 -26.16
N ALA A 257 -25.26 28.78 -25.50
CA ALA A 257 -26.13 28.59 -24.35
C ALA A 257 -25.80 29.57 -23.22
N ALA A 258 -24.51 29.80 -22.95
CA ALA A 258 -24.07 30.74 -21.92
C ALA A 258 -24.34 32.21 -22.29
N ILE A 259 -24.18 32.58 -23.56
CA ILE A 259 -24.51 33.92 -24.08
C ILE A 259 -26.03 34.16 -23.95
N ASN A 260 -26.85 33.23 -24.44
CA ASN A 260 -28.31 33.34 -24.37
C ASN A 260 -28.81 33.49 -22.94
N LYS A 261 -28.27 32.69 -22.01
CA LYS A 261 -28.57 32.80 -20.59
C LYS A 261 -28.20 34.18 -20.03
N ALA A 262 -27.02 34.69 -20.36
CA ALA A 262 -26.59 36.01 -19.89
C ALA A 262 -27.52 37.14 -20.40
N PHE A 263 -28.01 37.05 -21.63
CA PHE A 263 -28.98 38.02 -22.18
C PHE A 263 -30.38 37.86 -21.63
N GLU A 264 -30.82 36.65 -21.35
CA GLU A 264 -32.09 36.40 -20.66
C GLU A 264 -32.06 37.04 -19.26
N GLU A 265 -30.99 36.83 -18.49
CA GLU A 265 -30.80 37.44 -17.17
C GLU A 265 -30.71 38.96 -17.25
N ALA A 266 -30.03 39.51 -18.26
CA ALA A 266 -29.93 40.95 -18.51
C ALA A 266 -31.29 41.57 -18.90
N THR A 267 -32.17 40.80 -19.54
CA THR A 267 -33.51 41.27 -19.92
C THR A 267 -34.48 41.25 -18.74
N GLN A 268 -34.42 40.19 -17.92
CA GLN A 268 -35.28 40.03 -16.75
C GLN A 268 -34.92 41.01 -15.63
N ASP A 269 -33.63 41.33 -15.47
CA ASP A 269 -33.12 42.20 -14.42
C ASP A 269 -32.12 43.22 -14.99
N PRO A 270 -32.62 44.33 -15.59
CA PRO A 270 -31.76 45.32 -16.22
C PRO A 270 -31.03 46.22 -15.22
N GLY A 271 -31.34 46.14 -13.91
CA GLY A 271 -30.73 46.99 -12.88
C GLY A 271 -31.04 48.48 -13.00
N ILE A 272 -32.03 48.85 -13.81
CA ILE A 272 -32.50 50.23 -14.00
C ILE A 272 -33.32 50.63 -12.76
N PRO A 273 -33.01 51.78 -12.12
CA PRO A 273 -33.70 52.23 -10.92
C PRO A 273 -35.15 52.66 -11.20
N THR A 274 -35.98 52.60 -10.18
CA THR A 274 -37.31 53.21 -10.17
C THR A 274 -37.22 54.74 -10.04
N ILE A 275 -38.27 55.45 -10.45
CA ILE A 275 -38.38 56.92 -10.30
C ILE A 275 -38.13 57.37 -8.85
N GLU A 276 -38.68 56.64 -7.86
CA GLU A 276 -38.46 56.94 -6.45
C GLU A 276 -36.99 56.80 -6.02
N GLU A 277 -36.27 55.80 -6.55
CA GLU A 277 -34.85 55.62 -6.26
C GLU A 277 -34.02 56.73 -6.89
N ILE A 278 -34.37 57.17 -8.10
CA ILE A 278 -33.73 58.30 -8.78
C ILE A 278 -33.89 59.58 -7.96
N GLU A 279 -35.11 59.88 -7.49
CA GLU A 279 -35.38 61.05 -6.64
C GLU A 279 -34.61 61.01 -5.32
N LYS A 280 -34.55 59.84 -4.68
CA LYS A 280 -33.73 59.65 -3.46
C LYS A 280 -32.25 59.90 -3.71
N MET A 281 -31.72 59.40 -4.84
CA MET A 281 -30.32 59.60 -5.20
C MET A 281 -30.02 61.05 -5.54
N ARG A 282 -30.90 61.72 -6.29
CA ARG A 282 -30.80 63.15 -6.59
C ARG A 282 -30.76 63.99 -5.31
N ASN A 283 -31.61 63.69 -4.34
CA ASN A 283 -31.60 64.41 -3.05
C ASN A 283 -30.32 64.17 -2.23
N ARG A 284 -29.65 63.03 -2.42
CA ARG A 284 -28.39 62.69 -1.76
C ARG A 284 -27.19 63.38 -2.43
N GLU A 285 -27.11 63.34 -3.74
CA GLU A 285 -25.97 63.84 -4.52
C GLU A 285 -26.09 65.34 -4.85
N GLY A 286 -27.30 65.91 -4.72
CA GLY A 286 -27.56 67.35 -4.82
C GLY A 286 -28.16 67.80 -6.15
N ASP A 287 -28.03 67.00 -7.22
CA ASP A 287 -28.60 67.28 -8.53
C ASP A 287 -28.88 66.01 -9.37
N TYR A 288 -29.59 66.19 -10.50
CA TYR A 288 -29.93 65.11 -11.43
C TYR A 288 -28.74 64.61 -12.27
N PRO A 289 -27.82 65.45 -12.78
CA PRO A 289 -26.62 64.98 -13.48
C PRO A 289 -25.73 64.04 -12.66
N ALA A 290 -25.53 64.32 -11.37
CA ALA A 290 -24.77 63.46 -10.46
C ALA A 290 -25.49 62.14 -10.22
N ALA A 291 -26.81 62.17 -10.00
CA ALA A 291 -27.62 60.96 -9.88
C ALA A 291 -27.59 60.10 -11.15
N TYR A 292 -27.69 60.72 -12.33
CA TYR A 292 -27.58 60.03 -13.62
C TYR A 292 -26.21 59.38 -13.81
N SER A 293 -25.13 60.11 -13.51
CA SER A 293 -23.76 59.59 -13.58
C SER A 293 -23.54 58.38 -12.66
N TYR A 294 -24.10 58.44 -11.45
CA TYR A 294 -24.10 57.31 -10.51
C TYR A 294 -24.83 56.09 -11.10
N TYR A 295 -26.02 56.29 -11.67
CA TYR A 295 -26.80 55.17 -12.22
C TYR A 295 -26.23 54.61 -13.52
N LEU A 296 -25.59 55.42 -14.37
CA LEU A 296 -24.83 54.91 -15.53
C LEU A 296 -23.76 53.91 -15.06
N HIS A 297 -22.97 54.27 -14.04
CA HIS A 297 -21.99 53.35 -13.45
C HIS A 297 -22.62 52.10 -12.82
N LYS A 298 -23.72 52.27 -12.09
CA LYS A 298 -24.43 51.17 -11.41
C LYS A 298 -24.99 50.17 -12.43
N VAL A 299 -25.74 50.65 -13.42
CA VAL A 299 -26.33 49.84 -14.50
C VAL A 299 -25.24 49.15 -15.31
N ARG A 300 -24.16 49.86 -15.66
CA ARG A 300 -22.99 49.26 -16.35
C ARG A 300 -22.39 48.10 -15.56
N THR A 301 -22.17 48.31 -14.27
CA THR A 301 -21.60 47.28 -13.38
C THR A 301 -22.53 46.07 -13.30
N HIS A 302 -23.82 46.32 -13.13
CA HIS A 302 -24.87 45.30 -13.07
C HIS A 302 -24.91 44.45 -14.34
N LEU A 303 -24.92 45.09 -15.52
CA LEU A 303 -24.88 44.40 -16.81
C LEU A 303 -23.63 43.54 -16.96
N THR A 304 -22.45 44.08 -16.63
CA THR A 304 -21.21 43.30 -16.76
C THR A 304 -21.14 42.09 -15.83
N ALA A 305 -21.83 42.13 -14.69
CA ALA A 305 -21.92 40.99 -13.79
C ALA A 305 -22.71 39.82 -14.43
N LYS A 306 -23.69 40.09 -15.29
CA LYS A 306 -24.45 39.04 -16.00
C LYS A 306 -23.59 38.25 -16.98
N PHE A 307 -22.54 38.87 -17.53
CA PHE A 307 -21.64 38.20 -18.47
C PHE A 307 -20.60 37.28 -17.81
N SER A 308 -20.50 37.22 -16.47
CA SER A 308 -19.53 36.33 -15.82
C SER A 308 -19.82 34.85 -16.05
N GLY A 309 -21.10 34.48 -16.24
CA GLY A 309 -21.52 33.09 -16.52
C GLY A 309 -21.06 32.55 -17.87
N ILE A 310 -20.58 33.42 -18.78
CA ILE A 310 -19.98 33.01 -20.05
C ILE A 310 -18.72 32.15 -19.83
N GLU A 311 -18.01 32.39 -18.73
CA GLU A 311 -16.82 31.60 -18.39
C GLU A 311 -17.14 30.11 -18.21
N ASP A 312 -18.32 29.78 -17.69
CA ASP A 312 -18.74 28.38 -17.50
C ASP A 312 -18.99 27.67 -18.84
N GLY A 313 -19.58 28.36 -19.82
CA GLY A 313 -19.77 27.83 -21.18
C GLY A 313 -18.44 27.54 -21.88
N LEU A 314 -17.47 28.45 -21.74
CA LEU A 314 -16.11 28.23 -22.25
C LEU A 314 -15.41 27.04 -21.60
N LYS A 315 -15.58 26.85 -20.27
CA LYS A 315 -15.04 25.70 -19.55
C LYS A 315 -15.65 24.38 -20.00
N GLU A 316 -16.97 24.33 -20.18
CA GLU A 316 -17.64 23.12 -20.67
C GLU A 316 -17.23 22.78 -22.10
N SER A 317 -17.05 23.78 -22.98
CA SER A 317 -16.53 23.58 -24.34
C SER A 317 -15.14 22.92 -24.32
N VAL A 318 -14.22 23.41 -23.49
CA VAL A 318 -12.88 22.82 -23.33
C VAL A 318 -12.94 21.44 -22.68
N ARG A 319 -13.83 21.24 -21.69
CA ARG A 319 -14.01 19.95 -21.02
C ARG A 319 -14.47 18.89 -22.02
N ASP A 320 -15.37 19.24 -22.92
CA ASP A 320 -15.88 18.34 -23.95
C ASP A 320 -14.76 17.78 -24.85
N VAL A 321 -13.87 18.64 -25.38
CA VAL A 321 -12.75 18.14 -26.21
C VAL A 321 -11.78 17.28 -25.40
N LYS A 322 -11.51 17.63 -24.14
CA LYS A 322 -10.68 16.80 -23.24
C LYS A 322 -11.32 15.44 -22.97
N MET A 323 -12.63 15.37 -22.85
CA MET A 323 -13.38 14.12 -22.71
C MET A 323 -13.32 13.28 -23.99
N GLN A 324 -13.45 13.89 -25.17
CA GLN A 324 -13.33 13.20 -26.44
C GLN A 324 -11.93 12.57 -26.60
N VAL A 325 -10.86 13.33 -26.31
CA VAL A 325 -9.47 12.80 -26.34
C VAL A 325 -9.28 11.68 -25.30
N THR A 326 -9.79 11.84 -24.08
CA THR A 326 -9.72 10.81 -23.04
C THR A 326 -10.33 9.49 -23.52
N LYS A 327 -11.55 9.56 -24.07
CA LYS A 327 -12.26 8.40 -24.60
C LYS A 327 -11.46 7.74 -25.72
N THR A 328 -10.94 8.54 -26.66
CA THR A 328 -10.08 8.06 -27.75
C THR A 328 -8.87 7.30 -27.23
N LEU A 329 -8.14 7.84 -26.25
CA LEU A 329 -6.96 7.16 -25.66
C LEU A 329 -7.33 5.83 -25.00
N ILE A 330 -8.44 5.79 -24.26
CA ILE A 330 -8.93 4.57 -23.61
C ILE A 330 -9.29 3.50 -24.66
N GLU A 331 -10.05 3.88 -25.68
CA GLU A 331 -10.47 3.00 -26.79
C GLU A 331 -9.29 2.51 -27.64
N SER A 332 -8.20 3.29 -27.71
CA SER A 332 -6.94 2.88 -28.34
C SER A 332 -6.11 1.88 -27.53
N GLY A 333 -6.59 1.45 -26.35
CA GLY A 333 -5.96 0.40 -25.54
C GLY A 333 -5.16 0.91 -24.34
N LEU A 334 -5.21 2.21 -24.03
CA LEU A 334 -4.47 2.79 -22.90
C LEU A 334 -5.25 2.73 -21.58
N GLY A 335 -6.52 2.29 -21.60
CA GLY A 335 -7.43 2.37 -20.45
C GLY A 335 -6.98 1.68 -19.17
N GLN A 336 -6.05 0.72 -19.23
CA GLN A 336 -5.53 0.05 -18.02
C GLN A 336 -4.54 0.90 -17.23
N LEU A 337 -4.02 1.99 -17.80
CA LEU A 337 -3.08 2.90 -17.11
C LEU A 337 -3.73 3.69 -15.98
N SER A 338 -5.06 3.82 -15.97
CA SER A 338 -5.80 4.51 -14.92
C SER A 338 -7.26 4.06 -14.87
N GLN A 339 -7.85 4.02 -13.67
CA GLN A 339 -9.28 3.73 -13.48
C GLN A 339 -10.19 4.94 -13.77
N LEU A 340 -9.59 6.11 -14.02
CA LEU A 340 -10.33 7.35 -14.31
C LEU A 340 -10.87 7.30 -15.74
N GLN A 341 -12.07 7.85 -15.95
CA GLN A 341 -12.72 7.92 -17.28
C GLN A 341 -13.13 9.35 -17.66
N ASP A 342 -12.82 10.32 -16.81
CA ASP A 342 -13.09 11.74 -17.00
C ASP A 342 -11.82 12.47 -17.50
N SER A 343 -11.89 13.79 -17.65
CA SER A 343 -10.74 14.61 -18.06
C SER A 343 -9.53 14.50 -17.12
N SER A 344 -9.73 14.02 -15.88
CA SER A 344 -8.67 13.74 -14.92
C SER A 344 -7.75 12.60 -15.38
N TYR A 345 -8.20 11.74 -16.30
CA TYR A 345 -7.38 10.71 -16.94
C TYR A 345 -6.16 11.31 -17.65
N LEU A 346 -6.34 12.43 -18.38
CA LEU A 346 -5.25 13.12 -19.08
C LEU A 346 -4.19 13.66 -18.10
N GLN A 347 -4.63 14.18 -16.96
CA GLN A 347 -3.73 14.64 -15.89
C GLN A 347 -2.94 13.48 -15.28
N ASN A 348 -3.55 12.30 -15.14
CA ASN A 348 -2.86 11.10 -14.67
C ASN A 348 -1.79 10.65 -15.67
N LEU A 349 -2.11 10.57 -16.96
CA LEU A 349 -1.13 10.26 -18.00
C LEU A 349 0.01 11.28 -18.05
N TYR A 350 -0.29 12.57 -17.97
CA TYR A 350 0.74 13.61 -17.85
C TYR A 350 1.66 13.35 -16.64
N THR A 351 1.09 13.02 -15.48
CA THR A 351 1.85 12.73 -14.26
C THR A 351 2.76 11.50 -14.43
N LEU A 352 2.30 10.46 -15.13
CA LEU A 352 3.13 9.28 -15.45
C LEU A 352 4.29 9.62 -16.38
N LEU A 353 4.06 10.46 -17.37
CA LEU A 353 5.09 10.94 -18.29
C LEU A 353 6.09 11.89 -17.60
N ASP A 354 5.63 12.73 -16.67
CA ASP A 354 6.43 13.75 -15.99
C ASP A 354 7.46 13.16 -15.02
N LYS A 355 7.13 12.03 -14.35
CA LYS A 355 8.04 11.30 -13.44
C LYS A 355 9.42 11.01 -14.06
N ASP A 356 9.46 10.84 -15.37
CA ASP A 356 10.64 10.52 -16.17
C ASP A 356 10.77 11.49 -17.37
N GLY A 357 10.39 12.75 -17.16
CA GLY A 357 10.09 13.70 -18.23
C GLY A 357 11.19 13.94 -19.29
N ASP A 358 12.46 13.73 -18.94
CA ASP A 358 13.59 13.83 -19.88
C ASP A 358 13.60 12.70 -20.93
N LYS A 359 12.92 11.59 -20.65
CA LYS A 359 12.87 10.42 -21.53
C LYS A 359 11.73 10.49 -22.56
N PHE A 360 10.75 11.36 -22.32
CA PHE A 360 9.54 11.54 -23.14
C PHE A 360 9.23 13.04 -23.38
N PRO A 361 10.18 13.83 -23.89
CA PRO A 361 10.02 15.28 -23.97
C PRO A 361 8.83 15.71 -24.84
N SER A 362 8.58 15.03 -25.96
CA SER A 362 7.50 15.36 -26.90
C SER A 362 6.14 15.01 -26.30
N LEU A 363 6.01 13.80 -25.75
CA LEU A 363 4.78 13.35 -25.10
C LEU A 363 4.45 14.20 -23.89
N ARG A 364 5.43 14.41 -23.00
CA ARG A 364 5.24 15.21 -21.79
C ARG A 364 4.73 16.60 -22.15
N GLN A 365 5.35 17.26 -23.12
CA GLN A 365 5.02 18.63 -23.49
C GLN A 365 3.67 18.72 -24.22
N GLY A 366 3.34 17.73 -25.08
CA GLY A 366 2.01 17.62 -25.68
C GLY A 366 0.90 17.45 -24.64
N PHE A 367 1.03 16.49 -23.72
CA PHE A 367 0.05 16.28 -22.65
C PHE A 367 -0.04 17.46 -21.69
N LYS A 368 1.09 18.08 -21.33
CA LYS A 368 1.12 19.26 -20.45
C LYS A 368 0.31 20.40 -21.04
N ASP A 369 0.59 20.76 -22.30
CA ASP A 369 -0.04 21.91 -22.93
C ASP A 369 -1.54 21.66 -23.13
N PHE A 370 -1.91 20.46 -23.59
CA PHE A 370 -3.31 20.07 -23.77
C PHE A 370 -4.11 20.05 -22.45
N VAL A 371 -3.52 19.52 -21.37
CA VAL A 371 -4.16 19.49 -20.05
C VAL A 371 -4.33 20.90 -19.48
N SER A 372 -3.33 21.77 -19.65
CA SER A 372 -3.35 23.16 -19.17
C SER A 372 -4.19 24.12 -20.00
N PHE A 373 -4.64 23.70 -21.18
CA PHE A 373 -5.41 24.55 -22.08
C PHE A 373 -6.76 24.93 -21.46
N GLU A 374 -7.05 26.23 -21.48
CA GLU A 374 -8.30 26.83 -20.99
C GLU A 374 -8.69 28.02 -21.88
N LEU A 375 -10.00 28.21 -22.07
CA LEU A 375 -10.56 29.41 -22.69
C LEU A 375 -11.07 30.33 -21.57
N LEU A 376 -10.48 31.52 -21.46
CA LEU A 376 -10.75 32.44 -20.36
C LEU A 376 -11.56 33.65 -20.84
N TYR A 377 -12.69 33.92 -20.19
CA TYR A 377 -13.54 35.10 -20.44
C TYR A 377 -12.73 36.40 -20.47
N ARG A 378 -11.83 36.58 -19.49
CA ARG A 378 -11.00 37.80 -19.38
C ARG A 378 -10.06 37.99 -20.56
N GLY A 379 -9.51 36.90 -21.09
CA GLY A 379 -8.59 36.94 -22.22
C GLY A 379 -9.31 37.20 -23.54
N MET A 380 -10.43 36.51 -23.78
CA MET A 380 -11.07 36.49 -25.09
C MET A 380 -12.18 37.51 -25.26
N ILE A 381 -13.01 37.69 -24.23
CA ILE A 381 -14.33 38.33 -24.37
C ILE A 381 -14.39 39.69 -23.68
N GLN A 382 -13.81 39.82 -22.47
CA GLN A 382 -13.99 41.00 -21.62
C GLN A 382 -13.62 42.31 -22.33
N HIS A 383 -12.47 42.35 -23.01
CA HIS A 383 -12.02 43.55 -23.71
C HIS A 383 -12.91 43.89 -24.92
N ARG A 384 -13.50 42.88 -25.58
CA ARG A 384 -14.42 43.07 -26.71
C ARG A 384 -15.76 43.61 -26.25
N ILE A 385 -16.28 43.18 -25.10
CA ILE A 385 -17.51 43.76 -24.52
C ILE A 385 -17.27 45.20 -24.05
N ARG A 386 -16.13 45.48 -23.39
CA ARG A 386 -15.87 46.77 -22.73
C ARG A 386 -16.05 47.98 -23.64
N LYS A 387 -15.58 47.90 -24.89
CA LYS A 387 -15.74 48.97 -25.91
C LYS A 387 -17.20 49.28 -26.29
N HIS A 388 -18.15 48.40 -25.97
CA HIS A 388 -19.56 48.59 -26.27
C HIS A 388 -20.37 49.14 -25.09
N LEU A 389 -19.73 49.36 -23.93
CA LEU A 389 -20.38 49.85 -22.71
C LEU A 389 -20.31 51.38 -22.55
N ASP A 390 -19.75 52.10 -23.51
CA ASP A 390 -19.42 53.53 -23.40
C ASP A 390 -20.67 54.42 -23.19
N ASP A 391 -21.82 54.06 -23.76
CA ASP A 391 -23.06 54.81 -23.54
C ASP A 391 -23.60 54.68 -22.09
N LEU A 392 -23.07 53.73 -21.30
CA LEU A 392 -23.29 53.60 -19.86
C LEU A 392 -22.12 54.16 -19.03
N HIS A 393 -21.22 54.93 -19.65
CA HIS A 393 -20.15 55.67 -18.99
C HIS A 393 -20.50 57.16 -18.96
N PRO A 394 -20.43 57.84 -17.80
CA PRO A 394 -20.74 59.27 -17.71
C PRO A 394 -19.92 60.15 -18.66
N ASP A 395 -18.62 59.89 -18.78
CA ASP A 395 -17.73 60.66 -19.66
C ASP A 395 -17.88 60.38 -21.17
N TYR A 396 -18.45 59.23 -21.56
CA TYR A 396 -18.49 58.81 -22.97
C TYR A 396 -19.91 58.72 -23.54
N THR A 397 -20.94 58.81 -22.71
CA THR A 397 -22.33 58.79 -23.18
C THR A 397 -22.66 60.03 -24.02
N GLU A 398 -23.32 59.81 -25.15
CA GLU A 398 -23.81 60.90 -26.02
C GLU A 398 -25.10 61.53 -25.47
N SER A 399 -25.82 60.82 -24.60
CA SER A 399 -27.13 61.22 -24.05
C SER A 399 -26.94 62.18 -22.87
N ARG A 400 -27.20 63.48 -23.08
CA ARG A 400 -27.12 64.54 -22.06
C ARG A 400 -28.51 64.98 -21.62
N LEU A 401 -28.73 65.11 -20.32
CA LEU A 401 -30.00 65.55 -19.75
C LEU A 401 -30.33 67.00 -20.18
N ASP A 402 -31.57 67.22 -20.61
CA ASP A 402 -32.11 68.52 -21.02
C ASP A 402 -33.15 69.04 -20.00
N GLU A 403 -34.09 68.20 -19.57
CA GLU A 403 -35.19 68.59 -18.65
C GLU A 403 -34.81 68.45 -17.17
N HIS A 404 -33.78 67.65 -16.87
CA HIS A 404 -33.29 67.33 -15.53
C HIS A 404 -34.41 66.81 -14.62
N SER A 405 -35.09 65.75 -15.06
CA SER A 405 -36.15 65.07 -14.31
C SER A 405 -35.82 63.59 -14.05
N ALA A 406 -36.48 62.97 -13.08
CA ALA A 406 -36.31 61.54 -12.83
C ALA A 406 -36.84 60.66 -13.98
N ASP A 407 -37.91 61.10 -14.64
CA ASP A 407 -38.47 60.43 -15.82
C ASP A 407 -37.48 60.43 -16.99
N GLU A 408 -36.85 61.58 -17.26
CA GLU A 408 -35.81 61.70 -18.30
C GLU A 408 -34.61 60.79 -18.03
N ILE A 409 -34.13 60.74 -16.77
CA ILE A 409 -33.05 59.82 -16.37
C ILE A 409 -33.45 58.36 -16.63
N SER A 410 -34.67 57.96 -16.24
CA SER A 410 -35.16 56.61 -16.46
C SER A 410 -35.21 56.26 -17.96
N ASP A 411 -35.77 57.15 -18.78
CA ASP A 411 -35.90 56.94 -20.22
C ASP A 411 -34.53 56.83 -20.90
N TYR A 412 -33.57 57.68 -20.52
CA TYR A 412 -32.21 57.63 -21.07
C TYR A 412 -31.46 56.39 -20.63
N LEU A 413 -31.59 55.98 -19.36
CA LEU A 413 -31.00 54.72 -18.89
C LEU A 413 -31.58 53.52 -19.66
N GLN A 414 -32.90 53.49 -19.89
CA GLN A 414 -33.53 52.43 -20.70
C GLN A 414 -33.07 52.42 -22.16
N GLY A 415 -33.01 53.59 -22.79
CA GLY A 415 -32.54 53.75 -24.17
C GLY A 415 -31.09 53.31 -24.33
N ASN A 416 -30.20 53.84 -23.48
CA ASN A 416 -28.77 53.50 -23.48
C ASN A 416 -28.56 52.01 -23.18
N TYR A 417 -29.30 51.46 -22.20
CA TYR A 417 -29.22 50.04 -21.85
C TYR A 417 -29.55 49.14 -23.04
N LYS A 418 -30.70 49.35 -23.71
CA LYS A 418 -31.08 48.56 -24.89
C LYS A 418 -30.03 48.65 -26.00
N LYS A 419 -29.50 49.85 -26.26
CA LYS A 419 -28.45 50.07 -27.27
C LYS A 419 -27.14 49.36 -26.92
N VAL A 420 -26.76 49.34 -25.64
CA VAL A 420 -25.56 48.64 -25.17
C VAL A 420 -25.74 47.13 -25.21
N VAL A 421 -26.87 46.61 -24.72
CA VAL A 421 -27.20 45.18 -24.75
C VAL A 421 -27.16 44.65 -26.18
N HIS A 422 -27.84 45.31 -27.12
CA HIS A 422 -27.84 44.89 -28.53
C HIS A 422 -26.44 44.89 -29.16
N ARG A 423 -25.58 45.88 -28.84
CA ARG A 423 -24.19 45.90 -29.31
C ARG A 423 -23.36 44.77 -28.69
N CYS A 424 -23.57 44.47 -27.41
CA CYS A 424 -22.91 43.35 -26.75
C CYS A 424 -23.36 42.01 -27.34
N GLU A 425 -24.63 41.88 -27.71
CA GLU A 425 -25.17 40.67 -28.35
C GLU A 425 -24.51 40.43 -29.70
N ASN A 426 -24.51 41.43 -30.57
CA ASN A 426 -23.89 41.32 -31.89
C ASN A 426 -22.41 40.94 -31.79
N VAL A 427 -21.63 41.61 -30.92
CA VAL A 427 -20.19 41.31 -30.81
C VAL A 427 -19.92 39.93 -30.20
N LEU A 428 -20.81 39.40 -29.35
CA LEU A 428 -20.65 38.07 -28.76
C LEU A 428 -21.05 36.98 -29.74
N MET A 429 -22.10 37.21 -30.52
CA MET A 429 -22.51 36.29 -31.59
C MET A 429 -21.46 36.20 -32.71
N GLU A 430 -20.65 37.22 -32.93
CA GLU A 430 -19.49 37.12 -33.84
C GLU A 430 -18.40 36.15 -33.35
N LEU A 431 -18.40 35.74 -32.06
CA LEU A 431 -17.36 34.91 -31.46
C LEU A 431 -17.76 33.46 -31.28
N VAL A 432 -18.97 33.07 -31.70
CA VAL A 432 -19.49 31.73 -31.35
C VAL A 432 -18.71 30.60 -32.00
N THR A 433 -17.92 30.87 -33.06
CA THR A 433 -17.03 29.90 -33.70
C THR A 433 -15.65 29.82 -33.05
N ASP A 434 -15.18 30.88 -32.36
CA ASP A 434 -13.84 30.95 -31.76
C ASP A 434 -13.51 29.72 -30.88
N PRO A 435 -14.41 29.19 -30.01
CA PRO A 435 -14.12 27.98 -29.24
C PRO A 435 -13.93 26.74 -30.10
N SER A 436 -14.71 26.57 -31.16
CA SER A 436 -14.58 25.44 -32.10
C SER A 436 -13.24 25.47 -32.82
N GLU A 437 -12.82 26.64 -33.30
CA GLU A 437 -11.51 26.85 -33.90
C GLU A 437 -10.38 26.56 -32.91
N ALA A 438 -10.50 27.06 -31.67
CA ALA A 438 -9.49 26.87 -30.63
C ALA A 438 -9.37 25.40 -30.19
N LYS A 439 -10.49 24.68 -30.06
CA LYS A 439 -10.52 23.23 -29.76
C LYS A 439 -9.83 22.42 -30.86
N PHE A 440 -10.09 22.74 -32.12
CA PHE A 440 -9.41 22.11 -33.24
C PHE A 440 -7.90 22.41 -33.22
N ALA A 441 -7.52 23.68 -33.06
CA ALA A 441 -6.11 24.09 -33.05
C ALA A 441 -5.29 23.41 -31.94
N ILE A 442 -5.82 23.35 -30.70
CA ILE A 442 -5.11 22.70 -29.60
C ILE A 442 -5.05 21.18 -29.77
N LEU A 443 -6.07 20.55 -30.37
CA LEU A 443 -6.02 19.14 -30.70
C LEU A 443 -4.97 18.88 -31.79
N GLU A 444 -4.92 19.70 -32.84
CA GLU A 444 -3.93 19.54 -33.92
C GLU A 444 -2.50 19.68 -33.40
N GLU A 445 -2.24 20.67 -32.54
CA GLU A 445 -0.94 20.82 -31.89
C GLU A 445 -0.60 19.64 -30.96
N PHE A 446 -1.61 19.09 -30.27
CA PHE A 446 -1.43 17.87 -29.49
C PHE A 446 -1.04 16.70 -30.40
N ILE A 447 -1.76 16.46 -31.49
CA ILE A 447 -1.49 15.42 -32.50
C ILE A 447 -0.08 15.56 -33.05
N ASP A 448 0.31 16.77 -33.47
CA ASP A 448 1.63 17.05 -34.01
C ASP A 448 2.74 16.60 -33.05
N ARG A 449 2.53 16.76 -31.74
CA ARG A 449 3.53 16.43 -30.72
C ARG A 449 3.49 14.97 -30.30
N VAL A 450 2.31 14.39 -30.09
CA VAL A 450 2.17 13.03 -29.59
C VAL A 450 2.23 11.95 -30.68
N LEU A 451 2.00 12.29 -31.95
CA LEU A 451 2.01 11.34 -33.07
C LEU A 451 3.01 11.67 -34.17
N ARG A 452 3.20 12.96 -34.51
CA ARG A 452 3.95 13.35 -35.72
C ARG A 452 5.39 13.83 -35.45
N ALA A 453 5.73 14.17 -34.20
CA ALA A 453 7.09 14.54 -33.82
C ALA A 453 8.07 13.39 -34.10
N GLU A 454 9.30 13.72 -34.51
CA GLU A 454 10.31 12.76 -35.01
C GLU A 454 10.54 11.54 -34.10
N ASN A 455 10.45 11.72 -32.78
CA ASN A 455 10.67 10.66 -31.80
C ASN A 455 9.40 10.20 -31.07
N SER A 456 8.21 10.69 -31.42
CA SER A 456 6.94 10.38 -30.75
C SER A 456 6.69 8.87 -30.67
N ARG A 457 6.79 8.13 -31.78
CA ARG A 457 6.62 6.67 -31.82
C ARG A 457 7.61 5.96 -30.90
N LYS A 458 8.87 6.41 -30.86
CA LYS A 458 9.91 5.83 -29.97
C LYS A 458 9.62 6.13 -28.50
N GLU A 459 9.14 7.33 -28.19
CA GLU A 459 8.73 7.73 -26.85
C GLU A 459 7.55 6.87 -26.37
N TRP A 460 6.53 6.68 -27.21
CA TRP A 460 5.40 5.78 -26.92
C TRP A 460 5.87 4.35 -26.71
N ARG A 461 6.72 3.80 -27.60
CA ARG A 461 7.26 2.45 -27.44
C ARG A 461 7.94 2.27 -26.08
N ARG A 462 8.80 3.21 -25.68
CA ARG A 462 9.48 3.16 -24.38
C ARG A 462 8.52 3.33 -23.21
N PHE A 463 7.53 4.21 -23.34
CA PHE A 463 6.53 4.45 -22.31
C PHE A 463 5.68 3.20 -22.07
N LEU A 464 5.17 2.58 -23.13
CA LEU A 464 4.35 1.37 -23.05
C LEU A 464 5.16 0.16 -22.54
N LYS A 465 6.42 -0.02 -22.98
CA LYS A 465 7.29 -1.09 -22.45
C LYS A 465 7.45 -1.01 -20.93
N ARG A 466 7.51 0.19 -20.38
CA ARG A 466 7.66 0.40 -18.93
C ARG A 466 6.39 0.12 -18.13
N ASN A 467 5.24 0.26 -18.77
CA ASN A 467 3.93 0.04 -18.15
C ASN A 467 3.27 -1.24 -18.70
N GLN A 468 4.06 -2.17 -19.26
CA GLN A 468 3.55 -3.37 -19.93
C GLN A 468 2.85 -4.32 -18.94
N GLU A 469 3.30 -4.35 -17.69
CA GLU A 469 2.71 -5.17 -16.63
C GLU A 469 1.33 -4.63 -16.21
N GLU A 470 1.13 -3.31 -16.27
CA GLU A 470 -0.16 -2.66 -16.03
C GLU A 470 -1.10 -2.79 -17.24
N LEU A 471 -0.57 -2.64 -18.46
CA LEU A 471 -1.35 -2.68 -19.70
C LEU A 471 -1.83 -4.10 -20.05
N TRP A 472 -0.96 -5.09 -19.87
CA TRP A 472 -1.25 -6.48 -20.22
C TRP A 472 -0.86 -7.44 -19.09
N PRO A 473 -1.56 -7.39 -17.94
CA PRO A 473 -1.18 -8.19 -16.76
C PRO A 473 -1.14 -9.69 -17.03
N GLN A 474 -2.03 -10.20 -17.89
CA GLN A 474 -2.09 -11.63 -18.23
C GLN A 474 -0.92 -12.08 -19.11
N ASP A 475 -0.37 -11.18 -19.91
CA ASP A 475 0.70 -11.47 -20.86
C ASP A 475 2.09 -11.31 -20.21
N PHE A 476 2.22 -10.49 -19.14
CA PHE A 476 3.49 -10.19 -18.46
C PHE A 476 3.52 -10.51 -16.95
N GLU A 477 2.57 -11.31 -16.41
CA GLU A 477 2.47 -11.65 -14.98
C GLU A 477 3.73 -12.31 -14.40
N TRP A 478 4.38 -13.14 -15.21
CA TRP A 478 5.54 -13.93 -14.80
C TRP A 478 6.73 -13.05 -14.38
N GLN A 479 6.96 -11.94 -15.07
CA GLN A 479 8.02 -10.97 -14.73
C GLN A 479 7.78 -10.32 -13.36
N ARG A 480 6.51 -10.01 -13.06
CA ARG A 480 6.12 -9.45 -11.75
C ARG A 480 6.39 -10.44 -10.63
N LEU A 481 6.10 -11.72 -10.83
CA LEU A 481 6.36 -12.78 -9.86
C LEU A 481 7.87 -12.98 -9.63
N LEU A 482 8.67 -13.02 -10.70
CA LEU A 482 10.14 -13.11 -10.61
C LEU A 482 10.75 -11.96 -9.80
N LYS A 483 10.41 -10.71 -10.13
CA LYS A 483 10.89 -9.53 -9.40
C LYS A 483 10.53 -9.57 -7.91
N ARG A 484 9.33 -10.07 -7.57
CA ARG A 484 8.90 -10.22 -6.17
C ARG A 484 9.72 -11.26 -5.42
N VAL A 485 10.00 -12.41 -6.04
CA VAL A 485 10.81 -13.47 -5.43
C VAL A 485 12.25 -12.98 -5.24
N GLU A 486 12.81 -12.27 -6.21
CA GLU A 486 14.14 -11.66 -6.11
C GLU A 486 14.23 -10.64 -4.96
N ALA A 487 13.24 -9.75 -4.84
CA ALA A 487 13.20 -8.74 -3.77
C ALA A 487 13.01 -9.35 -2.36
N ALA A 488 12.40 -10.54 -2.27
CA ALA A 488 12.28 -11.30 -1.04
C ALA A 488 13.60 -12.04 -0.69
N ASN A 489 14.35 -12.49 -1.69
CA ASN A 489 15.60 -13.24 -1.53
C ASN A 489 16.85 -12.35 -1.26
N GLN A 490 16.67 -11.05 -1.02
CA GLN A 490 17.78 -10.12 -0.77
C GLN A 490 18.38 -10.28 0.63
N ALA A 491 19.71 -10.37 0.69
CA ALA A 491 20.51 -10.71 1.88
C ALA A 491 20.27 -9.82 3.12
N VAL A 492 19.89 -8.55 2.93
CA VAL A 492 19.68 -7.59 4.05
C VAL A 492 18.46 -7.96 4.90
N LYS A 493 17.49 -8.69 4.35
CA LYS A 493 16.25 -9.07 5.06
C LYS A 493 16.35 -10.39 5.82
N LEU A 494 17.46 -11.13 5.68
CA LEU A 494 17.61 -12.51 6.16
C LEU A 494 18.80 -12.68 7.12
N GLN A 495 19.31 -11.60 7.69
CA GLN A 495 20.34 -11.67 8.73
C GLN A 495 19.67 -11.82 10.10
N ILE A 496 20.11 -12.84 10.84
CA ILE A 496 19.81 -12.95 12.27
C ILE A 496 20.68 -11.88 12.95
N LEU A 497 20.04 -10.82 13.45
CA LEU A 497 20.72 -9.77 14.21
C LEU A 497 21.17 -10.36 15.55
N HIS A 498 22.46 -10.21 15.85
CA HIS A 498 23.05 -10.57 17.13
C HIS A 498 22.72 -9.54 18.23
#